data_AF-A0A6B3N9C5-F1
#
_entry.id   AF-A0A6B3N9C5-F1
#
_cell.length_a   1.000
_cell.length_b   1.000
_cell.length_c   1.000
_cell.angle_alpha   90.00
_cell.angle_beta   90.00
_cell.angle_gamma   90.00
#
_symmetry.space_group_name_H-M   'P 1'
#
loop_
_entity.id
_entity.type
_entity.pdbx_description
1 polymer ?
#
loop_
_entity_poly.entity_id
_entity_poly.type
_entity_poly.pdbx_seq_one_letter_code
_entity_poly.pdbx_strand_id
1 'polypeptide(L)' 'MHKDNYKCVFCSRTSSEVKLEVDHILPFSKGGKNDISNLQTLCFDCNRGKGARCLK' A
#
# COMPACT_ATOMS: atom_id res chain seq x y z
N MET A 1 -7.54 14.65 4.36
CA MET A 1 -6.36 13.77 4.24
C MET A 1 -6.21 12.93 5.52
N HIS A 2 -7.01 11.88 5.75
CA HIS A 2 -6.85 10.94 6.89
C HIS A 2 -7.59 9.63 6.56
N LYS A 3 -7.28 8.99 5.43
CA LYS A 3 -8.04 7.81 4.98
C LYS A 3 -7.56 6.51 5.66
N ASP A 4 -6.29 6.45 6.05
CA ASP A 4 -5.65 5.23 6.56
C ASP A 4 -5.15 5.33 8.03
N ASN A 5 -5.49 6.39 8.77
CA ASN A 5 -5.05 6.60 10.17
C ASN A 5 -3.53 6.43 10.40
N TYR A 6 -2.69 6.73 9.40
CA TYR A 6 -1.24 6.45 9.43
C TYR A 6 -0.92 5.01 9.83
N LYS A 7 -1.70 4.07 9.31
CA LYS A 7 -1.56 2.63 9.54
C LYS A 7 -1.55 1.90 8.21
N CYS A 8 -0.86 0.77 8.18
CA CYS A 8 -0.92 -0.15 7.06
C CYS A 8 -2.34 -0.70 6.92
N VAL A 9 -2.94 -0.63 5.73
CA VAL A 9 -4.30 -1.14 5.50
C VAL A 9 -4.41 -2.67 5.55
N PHE A 10 -3.28 -3.39 5.43
CA PHE A 10 -3.25 -4.85 5.49
C PHE A 10 -3.02 -5.41 6.90
N CYS A 11 -2.08 -4.83 7.66
CA CYS A 11 -1.66 -5.36 8.96
C CYS A 11 -1.98 -4.43 10.13
N SER A 12 -2.56 -3.25 9.85
CA SER A 12 -2.96 -2.23 10.83
C SER A 12 -1.83 -1.66 11.71
N ARG A 13 -0.57 -2.00 11.41
CA ARG A 13 0.62 -1.45 12.10
C ARG A 13 0.82 0.02 11.75
N THR A 14 1.32 0.77 12.72
CA THR A 14 1.57 2.22 12.59
C THR A 14 2.97 2.53 12.09
N SER A 15 3.19 3.78 11.67
CA SER A 15 4.53 4.31 11.35
C SER A 15 5.54 4.22 12.50
N SER A 16 5.06 4.03 13.75
CA SER A 16 5.91 3.83 14.91
C SER A 16 6.49 2.41 14.99
N GLU A 17 5.83 1.43 14.35
CA GLU A 17 6.21 0.01 14.41
C GLU A 17 6.88 -0.45 13.12
N VAL A 18 6.49 0.15 11.99
CA VAL A 18 6.96 -0.25 10.66
C VAL A 18 7.12 0.96 9.75
N LYS A 19 7.98 0.82 8.73
CA LYS A 19 8.09 1.83 7.68
C LYS A 19 6.88 1.77 6.77
N LEU A 20 6.08 2.85 6.77
CA LEU A 20 4.94 3.01 5.87
C LEU A 20 5.39 3.62 4.55
N GLU A 21 4.81 3.12 3.46
CA GLU A 21 5.04 3.53 2.09
C GLU A 21 3.69 3.67 1.38
N VAL A 22 3.66 4.54 0.37
CA VAL A 22 2.50 4.69 -0.51
C VAL A 22 2.62 3.65 -1.61
N ASP A 23 1.60 2.81 -1.75
CA ASP A 23 1.52 1.76 -2.76
C ASP A 23 0.31 1.98 -3.66
N HIS A 24 0.42 1.55 -4.93
CA HIS A 24 -0.68 1.55 -5.88
C HIS A 24 -1.52 0.28 -5.74
N ILE A 25 -2.80 0.39 -5.40
CA ILE A 25 -3.74 -0.73 -5.30
C ILE A 25 -3.69 -1.57 -6.60
N LEU A 26 -3.93 -0.91 -7.73
CA LEU A 26 -3.69 -1.43 -9.06
C LEU A 26 -2.30 -1.00 -9.53
N PRO A 27 -1.36 -1.92 -9.81
CA PRO A 27 -0.04 -1.55 -10.30
C PRO A 27 -0.11 -0.87 -11.66
N PHE A 28 0.85 0.01 -11.93
CA PHE A 28 0.93 0.77 -13.18
C PHE A 28 0.92 -0.15 -14.42
N SER A 29 1.61 -1.29 -14.34
CA SER A 29 1.66 -2.30 -15.41
C SER A 29 0.30 -2.91 -15.79
N LYS A 30 -0.70 -2.86 -14.89
CA LYS A 30 -2.09 -3.28 -15.16
C LYS A 30 -3.03 -2.11 -15.45
N GLY A 31 -2.50 -0.92 -15.76
CA GLY A 31 -3.30 0.29 -16.02
C GLY A 31 -3.66 1.09 -14.76
N GLY A 32 -2.94 0.88 -13.66
CA GLY A 32 -3.08 1.65 -12.43
C GLY A 32 -2.80 3.14 -12.65
N LYS A 33 -3.75 4.00 -12.27
CA LYS A 33 -3.59 5.45 -12.31
C LYS A 33 -2.93 5.97 -11.04
N ASN A 34 -2.33 7.15 -11.10
CA ASN A 34 -1.78 7.86 -9.93
C ASN A 34 -2.86 8.62 -9.14
N ASP A 35 -4.13 8.24 -9.31
CA ASP A 35 -5.24 8.84 -8.58
C ASP A 35 -5.18 8.46 -7.10
N ILE A 36 -5.56 9.38 -6.22
CA ILE A 36 -5.61 9.16 -4.76
C ILE A 36 -6.50 7.96 -4.40
N SER A 37 -7.51 7.64 -5.23
CA SER A 37 -8.34 6.46 -5.08
C SER A 37 -7.61 5.13 -5.33
N ASN A 38 -6.50 5.16 -6.08
CA ASN A 38 -5.64 4.01 -6.37
C ASN A 38 -4.40 3.97 -5.48
N LEU A 39 -4.24 4.93 -4.55
CA LEU A 39 -3.13 4.95 -3.60
C LEU A 39 -3.61 4.44 -2.23
N GLN A 40 -2.80 3.60 -1.60
CA GLN A 40 -3.04 3.07 -0.25
C GLN A 40 -1.77 3.12 0.59
N THR A 41 -1.94 3.19 1.91
CA THR A 41 -0.83 3.12 2.86
C THR A 41 -0.51 1.67 3.22
N LEU A 42 0.65 1.16 2.82
CA LEU A 42 1.15 -0.17 3.20
C LEU A 42 2.46 -0.07 3.97
N CYS A 43 2.74 -1.04 4.83
CA CYS A 43 4.08 -1.16 5.37
C CYS A 43 5.03 -1.84 4.38
N PHE A 44 6.33 -1.59 4.52
CA PHE A 44 7.38 -2.19 3.68
C PHE A 44 7.22 -3.71 3.51
N ASP A 45 6.91 -4.44 4.59
CA ASP A 45 6.69 -5.89 4.54
C ASP A 45 5.46 -6.28 3.70
N CYS A 46 4.31 -5.61 3.92
CA CYS A 46 3.08 -5.89 3.18
C CYS A 46 3.20 -5.48 1.71
N ASN A 47 3.83 -4.34 1.45
CA ASN A 47 4.11 -3.84 0.10
C ASN A 47 4.97 -4.85 -0.69
N ARG A 48 6.06 -5.33 -0.08
CA ARG A 48 6.93 -6.34 -0.68
C ARG A 48 6.24 -7.69 -0.87
N GLY A 49 5.40 -8.10 0.08
CA GLY A 49 4.56 -9.29 -0.04
C GLY A 49 3.54 -9.20 -1.18
N LYS A 50 3.01 -8.00 -1.43
CA LYS A 50 2.10 -7.71 -2.55
C LYS A 50 2.80 -7.77 -3.90
N GLY A 51 4.01 -7.23 -4.01
CA GLY A 51 4.83 -7.36 -5.23
C GLY A 51 5.26 -8.80 -5.55
N ALA A 52 5.54 -9.61 -4.51
CA ALA A 52 5.89 -11.01 -4.66
C ALA A 52 4.69 -11.90 -5.04
N ARG A 53 3.49 -11.55 -4.58
CA ARG A 53 2.24 -12.10 -5.10
C ARG A 53 1.82 -11.30 -6.33
N CYS A 54 2.51 -11.52 -7.44
CA CYS A 54 1.87 -11.43 -8.75
C CYS A 54 0.69 -12.43 -8.74
N LEU A 55 -0.46 -12.01 -8.20
CA LEU A 55 -1.72 -12.67 -8.42
C LEU A 55 -1.95 -12.58 -9.93
N LYS A 56 -1.69 -13.72 -10.58
CA LYS A 56 -2.03 -14.02 -11.96
C LYS A 56 -3.47 -13.61 -12.21
#